data_AF-A0A9E7VYK7-F1
#
_entry.id   AF-A0A9E7VYK7-F1
#
_cell.length_a   1.000
_cell.length_b   1.000
_cell.length_c   1.000
_cell.angle_alpha   90.00
_cell.angle_beta   90.00
_cell.angle_gamma   90.00
#
_symmetry.space_group_name_H-M   'P 1'
#
loop_
_entity.id
_entity.type
_entity.pdbx_description
1 polymer ?
#
loop_
_entity_poly.entity_id
_entity_poly.type
_entity_poly.pdbx_seq_one_letter_code
_entity_poly.pdbx_strand_id
1 'polypeptide(L)'
;MSQSLARNGAADLDKSTIDYAAIADPGHGNSVAGWTGVIIMLIGVTVGCVGFTIHNPTITYISIGIVALGVVVGLILRAVGLGNKPKKK
;
A
#
# COMPACT_ATOMS: atom_id res chain seq x y z
N MET A 1 34.07 -7.92 11.63
CA MET A 1 33.90 -7.91 13.11
C MET A 1 32.65 -7.11 13.43
N SER A 2 31.56 -7.80 13.80
CA SER A 2 30.35 -7.18 14.31
C SER A 2 30.62 -6.76 15.75
N GLN A 3 30.83 -5.45 15.99
CA GLN A 3 30.90 -4.91 17.34
C GLN A 3 29.50 -4.99 17.95
N SER A 4 29.26 -5.98 18.82
CA SER A 4 28.15 -5.95 19.76
C SER A 4 28.47 -4.91 20.83
N LEU A 5 28.23 -3.64 20.52
CA LEU A 5 28.29 -2.59 21.53
C LEU A 5 27.15 -2.87 22.51
N ALA A 6 27.48 -3.37 23.71
CA ALA A 6 26.53 -3.49 24.78
C ALA A 6 25.93 -2.11 25.06
N ARG A 7 24.62 -1.98 24.85
CA ARG A 7 23.86 -0.76 25.12
C ARG A 7 23.90 -0.49 26.62
N ASN A 8 24.80 0.40 27.03
CA ASN A 8 24.88 0.89 28.40
C ASN A 8 23.76 1.93 28.57
N GLY A 9 22.65 1.51 29.19
CA GLY A 9 21.32 2.15 29.32
C GLY A 9 21.19 3.65 29.66
N ALA A 10 22.28 4.41 29.75
CA ALA A 10 22.32 5.82 30.13
C ALA A 10 22.55 6.78 28.94
N ALA A 11 23.24 6.35 27.88
CA ALA A 11 23.52 7.18 26.70
C ALA A 11 22.60 6.87 25.49
N ASP A 12 21.96 5.69 25.49
CA ASP A 12 20.94 5.28 24.52
C ASP A 12 19.51 5.69 24.94
N LEU A 13 19.38 6.38 26.08
CA LEU A 13 18.13 6.98 26.57
C LEU A 13 18.03 8.49 26.27
N ASP A 14 19.08 9.09 25.69
CA ASP A 14 19.03 10.47 25.23
C ASP A 14 18.13 10.56 23.99
N LYS A 15 17.00 11.25 24.14
CA LYS A 15 16.02 11.47 23.08
C LYS A 15 16.65 12.06 21.81
N SER A 16 17.73 12.83 21.95
CA SER A 16 18.39 13.51 20.83
C SER A 16 19.35 12.61 20.03
N THR A 17 19.77 11.46 20.59
CA THR A 17 20.66 10.50 19.91
C THR A 17 19.89 9.36 19.23
N ILE A 18 18.62 9.18 19.57
CA ILE A 18 17.74 8.18 18.96
C ILE A 18 17.24 8.69 17.60
N ASP A 19 17.66 8.01 16.53
CA ASP A 19 17.08 8.21 15.21
C ASP A 19 15.66 7.63 15.16
N TYR A 20 14.69 8.45 15.54
CA TYR A 20 13.27 8.08 15.51
C TYR A 20 12.80 7.70 14.10
N ALA A 21 13.43 8.18 13.03
CA ALA A 21 13.05 7.82 11.67
C ALA A 21 13.52 6.41 11.30
N ALA A 22 14.57 5.89 11.92
CA ALA A 22 15.05 4.53 11.72
C ALA A 22 14.12 3.47 12.33
N ILE A 23 13.55 3.78 13.50
CA ILE A 23 12.54 2.96 14.22
C ILE A 23 11.09 3.33 13.89
N ALA A 24 10.86 4.42 13.17
CA ALA A 24 9.52 4.78 12.70
C ALA A 24 9.00 3.67 11.80
N ASP A 25 7.76 3.25 12.07
CA ASP A 25 7.07 2.25 11.27
C ASP A 25 7.09 2.63 9.77
N PRO A 26 7.60 1.77 8.87
CA PRO A 26 7.65 2.02 7.42
C PRO A 26 6.27 2.23 6.76
N GLY A 27 5.19 2.00 7.50
CA GLY A 27 3.82 2.16 7.09
C GLY A 27 3.17 0.80 6.85
N HIS A 28 2.24 0.42 7.72
CA HIS A 28 1.48 -0.85 7.73
C HIS A 28 0.55 -1.12 6.52
N GLY A 29 0.76 -0.47 5.37
CA GLY A 29 -0.11 -0.65 4.20
C GLY A 29 -1.55 -0.13 4.37
N ASN A 30 -1.86 0.58 5.47
CA ASN A 30 -3.17 1.17 5.74
C ASN A 30 -3.37 2.55 5.09
N SER A 31 -2.81 2.77 3.90
CA SER A 31 -3.06 4.03 3.18
C SER A 31 -4.36 3.96 2.39
N VAL A 32 -5.04 5.10 2.33
CA VAL A 32 -6.27 5.28 1.53
C VAL A 32 -5.98 4.93 0.07
N ALA A 33 -4.86 5.39 -0.49
CA ALA A 33 -4.49 5.05 -1.87
C ALA A 33 -4.33 3.55 -2.11
N GLY A 34 -3.75 2.82 -1.16
CA GLY A 34 -3.60 1.37 -1.24
C GLY A 34 -4.94 0.64 -1.26
N TRP A 35 -5.76 0.89 -0.23
CA TRP A 35 -7.03 0.19 -0.07
C TRP A 35 -8.09 0.57 -1.10
N THR A 36 -8.17 1.83 -1.51
CA THR A 36 -9.16 2.25 -2.53
C THR A 36 -8.93 1.55 -3.86
N GLY A 37 -7.68 1.47 -4.34
CA GLY A 37 -7.36 0.76 -5.58
C GLY A 37 -7.70 -0.73 -5.49
N VAL A 38 -7.35 -1.37 -4.38
CA VAL A 38 -7.62 -2.80 -4.14
C VAL A 38 -9.12 -3.09 -4.11
N ILE A 39 -9.93 -2.30 -3.41
CA ILE A 39 -11.38 -2.50 -3.34
C ILE A 39 -12.02 -2.41 -4.73
N ILE A 40 -11.62 -1.42 -5.54
CA ILE A 40 -12.15 -1.27 -6.90
C ILE A 40 -11.79 -2.49 -7.75
N MET A 41 -10.55 -2.97 -7.68
CA MET A 41 -10.11 -4.17 -8.40
C MET A 41 -10.85 -5.42 -7.93
N LEU A 42 -11.07 -5.60 -6.63
CA LEU A 42 -11.82 -6.74 -6.09
C LEU A 42 -13.27 -6.75 -6.58
N ILE A 43 -13.92 -5.58 -6.64
CA ILE A 43 -15.25 -5.44 -7.25
C ILE A 43 -15.19 -5.84 -8.72
N GLY A 44 -14.21 -5.33 -9.49
CA GLY A 44 -14.01 -5.68 -10.89
C GLY A 44 -13.86 -7.19 -11.09
N VAL A 45 -12.94 -7.83 -10.36
CA VAL A 45 -12.72 -9.28 -10.42
C VAL A 45 -13.97 -10.06 -10.05
N THR A 46 -14.70 -9.63 -9.01
CA THR A 46 -15.95 -10.28 -8.59
C THR A 46 -17.01 -10.21 -9.69
N VAL A 47 -17.21 -9.04 -10.30
CA VAL A 47 -18.12 -8.86 -11.45
C VAL A 47 -17.67 -9.70 -12.64
N GLY A 48 -16.35 -9.79 -12.87
CA GLY A 48 -15.76 -10.61 -13.92
C GLY A 48 -16.02 -12.10 -13.74
N CYS A 49 -15.86 -12.62 -12.52
CA CYS A 49 -16.19 -13.99 -12.17
C CYS A 49 -17.67 -14.30 -12.43
N VAL A 50 -18.58 -13.40 -12.02
CA VAL A 50 -20.02 -13.56 -12.28
C VAL A 50 -20.30 -13.56 -13.78
N GLY A 51 -19.79 -12.58 -14.52
CA GLY A 51 -19.98 -12.46 -15.97
C GLY A 51 -19.46 -13.67 -16.74
N PHE A 52 -18.28 -14.16 -16.36
CA PHE A 52 -17.68 -15.37 -16.94
C PHE A 52 -18.53 -16.62 -16.65
N THR A 53 -19.03 -16.77 -15.42
CA THR A 53 -19.85 -17.92 -15.01
C THR A 53 -21.15 -18.02 -15.80
N ILE A 54 -21.81 -16.88 -16.07
CA ILE A 54 -23.06 -16.84 -16.87
C ILE A 54 -22.80 -16.74 -18.38
N HIS A 55 -21.55 -16.90 -18.81
CA HIS A 55 -21.13 -16.84 -20.21
C HIS A 55 -21.50 -15.52 -20.92
N ASN A 56 -21.59 -14.41 -20.19
CA ASN A 56 -21.95 -13.10 -20.72
C ASN A 56 -20.67 -12.27 -21.04
N PRO A 57 -20.26 -12.17 -22.32
CA PRO A 57 -19.01 -11.51 -22.67
C PRO A 57 -19.02 -10.02 -22.35
N THR A 58 -20.17 -9.35 -22.46
CA THR A 58 -20.30 -7.92 -22.18
C THR A 58 -19.93 -7.59 -20.74
N ILE A 59 -20.46 -8.35 -19.78
CA ILE A 59 -20.15 -8.15 -18.35
C ILE A 59 -18.68 -8.45 -18.07
N THR A 60 -18.13 -9.50 -18.69
CA THR A 60 -16.71 -9.82 -18.56
C THR A 60 -15.81 -8.69 -19.07
N TYR A 61 -16.10 -8.08 -20.22
CA TYR A 61 -15.30 -6.96 -20.71
C TYR A 61 -15.45 -5.69 -19.86
N ILE A 62 -16.66 -5.40 -19.35
CA ILE A 62 -16.88 -4.28 -18.42
C ILE A 62 -16.03 -4.46 -17.16
N SER A 63 -15.94 -5.70 -16.65
CA SER A 63 -15.16 -6.01 -15.46
C SER A 63 -13.66 -5.71 -15.61
N ILE A 64 -13.11 -5.95 -16.80
CA ILE A 64 -11.71 -5.60 -17.14
C ILE A 64 -11.53 -4.08 -17.06
N GLY A 65 -12.51 -3.31 -17.55
CA GLY A 65 -12.53 -1.86 -17.42
C GLY A 65 -12.54 -1.39 -15.97
N ILE A 66 -13.29 -2.04 -15.09
CA ILE A 66 -13.33 -1.73 -13.65
C ILE A 66 -11.96 -1.99 -12.99
N VAL A 67 -11.30 -3.10 -13.32
CA VAL A 67 -9.97 -3.41 -12.80
C VAL A 67 -8.95 -2.34 -13.25
N ALA A 68 -8.98 -1.97 -14.53
CA ALA A 68 -8.13 -0.91 -15.06
C ALA A 68 -8.39 0.44 -14.35
N LEU A 69 -9.65 0.77 -14.09
CA LEU A 69 -10.02 1.96 -13.32
C LEU A 69 -9.43 1.93 -11.90
N GLY A 70 -9.43 0.77 -11.24
CA GLY A 70 -8.79 0.61 -9.92
C GLY A 70 -7.29 0.93 -9.94
N VAL A 71 -6.58 0.54 -11.01
CA VAL A 71 -5.15 0.87 -11.19
C VAL A 71 -5.00 2.38 -11.31
N VAL A 72 -5.78 3.00 -12.21
CA VAL A 72 -5.71 4.44 -12.49
C VAL A 72 -6.01 5.25 -11.22
N VAL A 73 -7.06 4.91 -10.48
CA VAL A 73 -7.42 5.58 -9.23
C VAL A 73 -6.30 5.41 -8.19
N GLY A 74 -5.73 4.21 -8.04
CA GLY A 74 -4.61 3.99 -7.12
C GLY A 74 -3.39 4.85 -7.45
N LEU A 75 -3.05 4.99 -8.74
CA LEU A 75 -1.95 5.86 -9.19
C LEU A 75 -2.25 7.35 -8.93
N ILE A 76 -3.47 7.81 -9.19
CA ILE A 76 -3.89 9.19 -8.90
C ILE A 76 -3.83 9.47 -7.40
N LEU A 77 -4.37 8.58 -6.56
CA LEU A 77 -4.35 8.74 -5.10
C LEU A 77 -2.92 8.75 -4.53
N ARG A 78 -2.03 7.95 -5.11
CA ARG A 78 -0.61 8.00 -4.78
C ARG A 78 0.01 9.35 -5.18
N ALA A 79 -0.33 9.88 -6.34
CA ALA A 79 0.20 11.16 -6.84
C ALA A 79 -0.25 12.36 -5.99
N VAL A 80 -1.47 12.35 -5.46
CA VAL A 80 -1.99 13.41 -4.57
C VAL A 80 -1.52 13.27 -3.12
N GLY A 81 -0.64 12.29 -2.81
CA GLY A 81 -0.04 12.14 -1.49
C GLY A 81 -0.86 11.33 -0.48
N LEU A 82 -1.91 10.63 -0.92
CA LEU A 82 -2.71 9.73 -0.07
C LEU A 82 -2.11 8.31 0.03
N GLY A 83 -0.95 8.08 -0.58
CA GLY A 83 -0.17 6.85 -0.47
C GLY A 83 0.94 6.94 0.58
N ASN A 84 1.59 5.81 0.86
CA ASN A 84 2.72 5.76 1.79
C ASN A 84 3.88 6.65 1.31
N LYS A 85 4.46 7.43 2.23
CA LYS A 85 5.63 8.25 1.93
C LYS A 85 6.82 7.33 1.64
N PRO A 86 7.57 7.53 0.54
CA PRO A 86 8.78 6.76 0.30
C PRO A 86 9.77 7.00 1.44
N LYS A 87 10.35 5.92 1.98
CA LYS A 87 11.42 6.02 2.98
C LYS A 87 12.57 6.80 2.34
N LYS A 88 12.92 7.94 2.91
CA LYS A 88 14.08 8.73 2.47
C LYS A 88 15.31 7.84 2.69
N LYS A 89 16.01 7.50 1.60
CA LYS A 89 17.29 6.79 1.67
C LYS A 89 18.36 7.70 2.25
#